data_AF-A0A523PZW2-F1
#
_entry.id   AF-A0A523PZW2-F1
#
_cell.length_a   1.000
_cell.length_b   1.000
_cell.length_c   1.000
_cell.angle_alpha   90.00
_cell.angle_beta   90.00
_cell.angle_gamma   90.00
#
_symmetry.space_group_name_H-M   'P 1'
#
loop_
_entity.id
_entity.type
_entity.pdbx_description
1 polymer ?
#
loop_
_entity_poly.entity_id
_entity_poly.type
_entity_poly.pdbx_seq_one_letter_code
_entity_poly.pdbx_strand_id
1 'polypeptide(L)'
;MVQENGKKVFTMLFAALVTIEFTDLLFALDSIPAIFAITTDPFLVFSSNIFAIMGLRSLFFFLSSMLEKFHYLKYSVFAILVFVSIKLIGLHYFKFPEWASLLFIALSLGIGVVYSLYKDKENQS
;
A
#
# COMPACT_ATOMS: atom_id res chain seq x y z
N MET A 1 -9.49 -17.59 15.34
CA MET A 1 -8.74 -18.84 15.60
C MET A 1 -9.73 -19.98 15.46
N VAL A 2 -9.52 -20.87 14.50
CA VAL A 2 -10.36 -22.07 14.33
C VAL A 2 -9.57 -23.23 14.92
N GLN A 3 -10.18 -24.03 15.78
CA GLN A 3 -9.57 -25.26 16.28
C GLN A 3 -9.85 -26.36 15.26
N GLU A 4 -8.82 -26.84 14.58
CA GLU A 4 -8.83 -28.16 13.95
C GLU A 4 -7.92 -29.08 14.77
N ASN A 5 -8.43 -30.23 15.21
CA ASN A 5 -7.66 -31.27 15.89
C ASN A 5 -6.83 -30.80 17.11
N GLY A 6 -7.37 -29.92 17.96
CA GLY A 6 -6.72 -29.51 19.21
C GLY A 6 -5.44 -28.67 19.05
N LYS A 7 -5.09 -28.25 17.83
CA LYS A 7 -3.96 -27.34 17.55
C LYS A 7 -4.50 -25.97 17.17
N LYS A 8 -3.94 -24.91 17.76
CA LYS A 8 -4.21 -23.52 17.34
C LYS A 8 -3.60 -23.33 15.95
N VAL A 9 -4.43 -23.31 14.91
CA VAL A 9 -3.98 -23.10 13.54
C VAL A 9 -4.00 -21.60 13.25
N PHE A 10 -2.86 -21.03 12.87
CA PHE A 10 -2.80 -19.67 12.32
C PHE A 10 -3.39 -19.70 10.91
N THR A 11 -4.45 -18.93 10.68
CA THR A 11 -5.08 -18.85 9.37
C THR A 11 -4.25 -17.94 8.45
N MET A 12 -4.35 -18.14 7.14
CA MET A 12 -3.74 -17.26 6.14
C MET A 12 -4.14 -15.79 6.32
N LEU A 13 -5.34 -15.54 6.87
CA LEU A 13 -5.84 -14.20 7.22
C LEU A 13 -5.05 -13.55 8.36
N PHE A 14 -4.57 -14.35 9.34
CA PHE A 14 -3.75 -13.82 10.43
C PHE A 14 -2.37 -13.38 9.93
N ALA A 15 -1.75 -14.16 9.05
CA ALA A 15 -0.47 -13.78 8.44
C ALA A 15 -0.60 -12.52 7.57
N ALA A 16 -1.68 -12.40 6.79
CA ALA A 16 -1.97 -11.20 6.01
C ALA A 16 -2.20 -9.98 6.92
N LEU A 17 -2.97 -10.12 8.01
CA LEU A 17 -3.21 -9.07 9.00
C LEU A 17 -1.88 -8.53 9.58
N VAL A 18 -1.04 -9.45 10.08
CA VAL A 18 0.27 -9.08 10.66
C VAL A 18 1.15 -8.37 9.63
N THR A 19 1.16 -8.82 8.38
CA THR A 19 1.96 -8.19 7.32
C THR A 19 1.50 -6.76 7.03
N ILE A 20 0.18 -6.52 6.97
CA ILE A 20 -0.36 -5.19 6.70
C ILE A 20 -0.10 -4.25 7.88
N GLU A 21 -0.40 -4.66 9.11
CA GLU A 21 -0.11 -3.84 10.31
C GLU A 21 1.38 -3.50 10.43
N PHE A 22 2.26 -4.46 10.14
CA PHE A 22 3.69 -4.21 10.16
C PHE A 22 4.13 -3.24 9.06
N THR A 23 3.54 -3.35 7.86
CA THR A 23 3.81 -2.44 6.75
C THR A 23 3.33 -1.02 7.05
N ASP A 24 2.14 -0.87 7.65
CA ASP A 24 1.60 0.43 8.06
C ASP A 24 2.48 1.09 9.13
N LEU A 25 2.97 0.31 10.10
CA LEU A 25 3.92 0.80 11.10
C LEU A 25 5.25 1.26 10.46
N LEU A 26 5.76 0.50 9.48
CA LEU A 26 6.97 0.87 8.73
C LEU A 26 6.76 2.15 7.90
N PHE A 27 5.60 2.32 7.27
CA PHE A 27 5.26 3.57 6.57
C PHE A 27 5.07 4.75 7.53
N ALA A 28 4.55 4.48 8.74
CA ALA A 28 4.47 5.49 9.79
C ALA A 28 5.88 5.95 10.19
N LEU A 29 6.91 5.10 10.23
CA LEU A 29 8.26 5.51 10.62
C LEU A 29 8.94 6.54 9.70
N ASP A 30 8.54 6.66 8.43
CA ASP A 30 9.06 7.71 7.53
C ASP A 30 8.20 8.98 7.59
N SER A 31 6.88 8.80 7.63
CA SER A 31 5.92 9.91 7.67
C SER A 31 5.84 10.58 9.05
N ILE A 32 6.11 9.87 10.14
CA ILE A 32 6.13 10.40 11.51
C ILE A 32 7.26 11.43 11.67
N PRO A 33 8.56 11.15 11.39
CA PRO A 33 9.61 12.15 11.46
C PRO A 33 9.33 13.36 10.55
N ALA A 34 8.79 13.13 9.35
CA ALA A 34 8.43 14.20 8.43
C ALA A 34 7.33 15.13 9.01
N ILE A 35 6.34 14.58 9.71
CA ILE A 35 5.29 15.36 10.40
C ILE A 35 5.82 16.00 11.69
N PHE A 36 6.62 15.29 12.48
CA PHE A 36 7.25 15.83 13.70
C PHE A 36 8.21 17.00 13.41
N ALA A 37 8.76 17.07 12.20
CA ALA A 37 9.54 18.21 11.72
C ALA A 37 8.70 19.50 11.52
N ILE A 38 7.37 19.38 11.43
CA ILE A 38 6.41 20.50 11.20
C ILE A 38 5.36 20.65 12.34
N THR A 39 5.06 19.59 13.10
CA THR A 39 4.10 19.57 14.23
C THR A 39 4.29 18.32 15.10
N THR A 40 4.30 18.48 16.43
CA THR A 40 4.78 17.50 17.41
C THR A 40 3.67 16.80 18.19
N ASP A 41 2.43 16.73 17.71
CA ASP A 41 1.31 16.21 18.52
C ASP A 41 1.26 14.67 18.52
N PRO A 42 1.66 13.99 19.61
CA PRO A 42 1.73 12.53 19.65
C PRO A 42 0.34 11.88 19.66
N PHE A 43 -0.70 12.64 20.03
CA PHE A 43 -2.08 12.15 20.05
C PHE A 43 -2.58 11.81 18.65
N LEU A 44 -2.21 12.60 17.63
CA LEU A 44 -2.58 12.34 16.24
C LEU A 44 -1.97 11.03 15.72
N VAL A 45 -0.72 10.75 16.09
CA VAL A 45 -0.02 9.52 15.67
C VAL A 45 -0.65 8.30 16.33
N PHE A 46 -0.90 8.35 17.65
CA PHE A 46 -1.51 7.24 18.38
C PHE A 46 -2.95 6.97 17.96
N SER A 47 -3.78 8.01 17.86
CA SER A 47 -5.18 7.86 17.46
C SER A 47 -5.31 7.33 16.02
N SER A 48 -4.50 7.81 15.08
CA SER A 48 -4.53 7.35 13.68
C SER A 48 -4.14 5.88 13.55
N ASN A 49 -3.14 5.39 14.29
CA ASN A 49 -2.77 3.97 14.29
C ASN A 49 -3.84 3.07 14.89
N ILE A 50 -4.49 3.51 15.98
CA ILE A 50 -5.63 2.78 16.56
C ILE A 50 -6.79 2.71 15.57
N PHE A 51 -7.11 3.81 14.88
CA PHE A 51 -8.13 3.82 13.82
C PHE A 51 -7.79 2.91 12.63
N ALA A 52 -6.51 2.87 12.21
CA ALA A 52 -6.05 1.98 11.14
C ALA A 52 -6.28 0.50 11.50
N ILE A 53 -5.87 0.09 12.70
CA ILE A 53 -6.07 -1.28 13.22
C ILE A 53 -7.57 -1.60 13.34
N MET A 54 -8.40 -0.65 13.79
CA MET A 54 -9.85 -0.85 13.89
C MET A 54 -10.53 -1.05 12.52
N GLY A 55 -10.06 -0.35 11.47
CA GLY A 55 -10.60 -0.47 10.11
C GLY A 55 -10.12 -1.69 9.32
N LEU A 56 -8.99 -2.28 9.71
CA LEU A 56 -8.28 -3.34 8.99
C LEU A 56 -9.12 -4.60 8.75
N ARG A 57 -10.00 -4.98 9.68
CA ARG A 57 -10.91 -6.13 9.51
C ARG A 57 -11.91 -5.92 8.37
N SER A 58 -12.47 -4.71 8.25
CA SER A 58 -13.42 -4.38 7.19
C SER A 58 -12.72 -4.23 5.84
N LEU A 59 -11.56 -3.57 5.85
CA LEU A 59 -10.77 -3.37 4.64
C LEU A 59 -10.19 -4.68 4.11
N PHE A 60 -9.81 -5.63 4.97
CA PHE A 60 -9.32 -6.94 4.55
C PHE A 60 -10.37 -7.72 3.75
N PHE A 61 -11.62 -7.76 4.22
CA PHE A 61 -12.72 -8.43 3.51
C PHE A 61 -13.07 -7.75 2.18
N PHE A 62 -13.03 -6.42 2.17
CA PHE A 62 -13.20 -5.65 0.94
C PHE A 62 -12.05 -5.92 -0.05
N LEU A 63 -10.80 -5.86 0.44
CA LEU A 63 -9.60 -6.07 -0.35
C LEU A 63 -9.53 -7.48 -0.93
N SER A 64 -9.87 -8.52 -0.18
CA SER A 64 -9.88 -9.89 -0.71
C SER A 64 -10.81 -10.03 -1.92
N SER A 65 -11.92 -9.29 -1.93
CA SER A 65 -12.88 -9.26 -3.04
C SER A 65 -12.41 -8.40 -4.22
N MET A 66 -11.63 -7.34 -3.94
CA MET A 66 -11.09 -6.44 -4.97
C MET A 66 -9.81 -6.98 -5.62
N LEU A 67 -8.98 -7.71 -4.88
CA LEU A 67 -7.69 -8.23 -5.36
C LEU A 67 -7.86 -9.19 -6.54
N GLU A 68 -8.99 -9.91 -6.59
CA GLU A 68 -9.37 -10.74 -7.76
C GLU A 68 -9.52 -9.91 -9.05
N LYS A 69 -9.92 -8.64 -8.98
CA LYS A 69 -10.14 -7.76 -10.15
C LYS A 69 -8.92 -6.93 -10.56
N PHE A 70 -7.97 -6.68 -9.65
CA PHE A 70 -6.88 -5.71 -9.86
C PHE A 70 -5.48 -6.33 -9.97
N HIS A 71 -5.36 -7.55 -10.51
CA HIS A 71 -4.07 -8.25 -10.62
C HIS A 71 -2.99 -7.42 -11.34
N TYR A 72 -3.36 -6.64 -12.36
CA TYR A 72 -2.41 -5.86 -13.16
C TYR A 72 -1.93 -4.56 -12.50
N LEU A 73 -2.64 -4.07 -11.49
CA LEU A 73 -2.26 -2.86 -10.75
C LEU A 73 -0.90 -3.03 -10.04
N LYS A 74 -0.59 -4.27 -9.64
CA LYS A 74 0.68 -4.62 -8.99
C LYS A 74 1.90 -4.26 -9.84
N TYR A 75 1.80 -4.39 -11.17
CA TYR A 75 2.90 -4.04 -12.08
C TYR A 75 3.15 -2.53 -12.14
N SER A 76 2.10 -1.72 -12.17
CA SER A 76 2.22 -0.25 -12.13
C SER A 76 2.84 0.23 -10.83
N VAL A 77 2.40 -0.33 -9.70
CA VAL A 77 2.96 -0.01 -8.37
C VAL A 77 4.43 -0.39 -8.29
N PHE A 78 4.82 -1.56 -8.82
CA PHE A 78 6.22 -1.97 -8.88
C PHE A 78 7.08 -1.01 -9.71
N ALA A 79 6.61 -0.60 -10.89
CA ALA A 79 7.32 0.36 -11.74
C ALA A 79 7.50 1.72 -11.05
N ILE A 80 6.48 2.18 -10.32
CA ILE A 80 6.55 3.41 -9.52
C ILE A 80 7.57 3.26 -8.39
N LEU A 81 7.56 2.15 -7.66
CA LEU A 81 8.50 1.90 -6.57
C LEU A 81 9.95 1.96 -7.06
N VAL A 82 10.27 1.22 -8.13
CA VAL A 82 11.62 1.21 -8.71
C VAL A 82 12.05 2.62 -9.13
N PHE A 83 11.16 3.36 -9.81
CA PHE A 83 11.43 4.73 -10.22
C PHE A 83 11.69 5.66 -9.02
N VAL A 84 10.84 5.61 -8.00
CA VAL A 84 10.98 6.44 -6.79
C VAL A 84 12.23 6.06 -6.00
N SER A 85 12.54 4.77 -5.85
CA SER A 85 13.75 4.31 -5.17
C SER A 85 15.02 4.84 -5.85
N ILE A 86 15.09 4.78 -7.18
CA ILE A 86 16.23 5.33 -7.93
C ILE A 86 16.30 6.85 -7.77
N LYS A 87 15.15 7.54 -7.86
CA LYS A 87 15.06 8.99 -7.67
C LYS A 87 15.56 9.43 -6.29
N LEU A 88 15.16 8.74 -5.23
CA LEU A 88 15.53 9.09 -3.85
C LEU A 88 17.03 8.95 -3.60
N ILE A 89 17.68 7.92 -4.18
CA ILE A 89 19.14 7.75 -4.11
C ILE A 89 19.86 8.83 -4.94
N GLY A 90 19.32 9.18 -6.10
CA GLY A 90 19.89 10.19 -7.01
C GLY A 90 19.61 11.64 -6.61
N LEU A 91 18.79 11.88 -5.59
CA LEU A 91 18.29 13.22 -5.21
C LEU A 91 19.43 14.18 -4.79
N HIS A 92 20.55 13.65 -4.31
CA HIS A 92 21.70 14.44 -3.88
C HIS A 92 22.52 15.01 -5.05
N TYR A 93 22.41 14.42 -6.25
CA TYR A 93 23.21 14.80 -7.42
C TYR A 93 22.42 15.61 -8.46
N PHE A 94 21.11 15.38 -8.59
CA PHE A 94 20.26 16.07 -9.57
C PHE A 94 18.96 16.55 -8.93
N LYS A 95 18.69 17.87 -9.03
CA LYS A 95 17.36 18.45 -8.75
C LYS A 95 16.40 18.01 -9.85
N PHE A 96 15.81 16.83 -9.68
CA PHE A 96 14.80 16.33 -10.61
C PHE A 96 13.52 17.19 -10.54
N PRO A 97 12.98 17.63 -11.69
CA PRO A 97 11.70 18.32 -11.72
C PRO A 97 10.58 17.44 -11.13
N GLU A 98 9.87 17.96 -10.14
CA GLU A 98 8.78 17.24 -9.46
C GLU A 98 7.64 16.90 -10.40
N TRP A 99 7.34 17.81 -11.34
CA TRP A 99 6.32 17.64 -12.38
C TRP A 99 6.59 16.44 -13.29
N ALA A 100 7.85 16.14 -13.61
CA ALA A 100 8.20 14.96 -14.39
C ALA A 100 7.96 13.66 -13.60
N SER A 101 8.24 13.67 -12.29
CA SER A 101 7.96 12.52 -11.42
C SER A 101 6.45 12.29 -11.29
N LEU A 102 5.70 13.36 -11.07
CA LEU A 102 4.24 13.32 -10.98
C LEU A 102 3.62 12.77 -12.26
N LEU A 103 4.11 13.23 -13.42
CA LEU A 103 3.66 12.73 -14.72
C LEU A 103 3.94 11.24 -14.89
N PHE A 104 5.13 10.76 -14.52
CA PHE A 104 5.47 9.34 -14.60
C PHE A 104 4.56 8.47 -13.70
N ILE A 105 4.34 8.90 -12.46
CA ILE A 105 3.46 8.20 -11.52
C ILE A 105 2.02 8.17 -12.05
N ALA A 106 1.51 9.32 -12.50
CA ALA A 106 0.15 9.45 -13.03
C ALA A 106 -0.06 8.58 -14.28
N LEU A 107 0.90 8.56 -15.21
CA LEU A 107 0.85 7.71 -16.40
C LEU A 107 0.93 6.23 -16.06
N SER A 108 1.85 5.84 -15.16
CA SER A 108 1.98 4.44 -14.74
C SER A 108 0.70 3.91 -14.08
N LEU A 109 0.11 4.69 -13.18
CA LEU A 109 -1.19 4.37 -12.56
C LEU A 109 -2.31 4.35 -13.59
N GLY A 110 -2.39 5.37 -14.45
CA GLY A 110 -3.42 5.48 -15.48
C GLY A 110 -3.42 4.27 -16.41
N ILE A 111 -2.24 3.87 -16.91
CA ILE A 111 -2.08 2.68 -17.76
C ILE A 111 -2.46 1.42 -16.98
N GLY A 112 -2.03 1.29 -15.72
CA GLY A 112 -2.37 0.14 -14.88
C GLY A 112 -3.86 -0.03 -14.67
N VAL A 113 -4.55 1.08 -14.35
CA VAL A 113 -6.00 1.09 -14.13
C VAL A 113 -6.74 0.81 -15.45
N VAL A 114 -6.40 1.50 -16.54
CA VAL A 114 -7.05 1.29 -17.84
C VAL A 114 -6.86 -0.14 -18.32
N TYR A 115 -5.66 -0.69 -18.20
CA TYR A 115 -5.36 -2.06 -18.60
C TYR A 115 -6.08 -3.09 -17.71
N SER A 116 -6.12 -2.84 -16.39
CA SER A 116 -6.86 -3.69 -15.45
C SER A 116 -8.36 -3.69 -15.77
N LEU A 117 -8.96 -2.54 -16.10
CA LEU A 117 -10.38 -2.44 -16.44
C LEU A 117 -10.72 -3.04 -17.81
N TYR A 118 -9.85 -2.88 -18.81
CA TYR A 118 -10.05 -3.48 -20.14
C TYR A 118 -9.97 -5.01 -20.10
N LYS A 119 -9.04 -5.57 -19.33
CA LYS A 119 -8.84 -7.02 -19.24
C LYS A 119 -9.89 -7.71 -18.34
N ASP A 120 -10.38 -7.04 -17.30
CA ASP A 120 -11.48 -7.54 -16.44
C ASP A 120 -12.78 -7.73 -17.23
N LYS A 121 -13.00 -6.95 -18.30
CA LYS A 121 -14.12 -7.14 -19.24
C LYS A 121 -13.94 -8.32 -20.20
N GLU A 122 -12.72 -8.66 -20.59
CA GLU A 122 -12.43 -9.74 -21.55
C GLU A 122 -12.58 -11.13 -20.92
N ASN A 123 -12.42 -11.26 -19.59
CA ASN A 123 -12.58 -12.52 -18.86
C ASN A 123 -14.03 -12.86 -18.43
N GLN A 124 -15.02 -12.04 -18.81
CA GLN A 124 -16.45 -12.29 -18.55
C GLN A 124 -17.27 -12.52 -19.84
N SER A 125 -16.63 -12.78 -20.98
CA SER A 125 -17.28 -13.08 -22.27
C SER A 125 -17.15 -14.55 -22.65
#